data_AF-E7N5W2-F1
#
_entry.id   AF-E7N5W2-F1
#
_cell.length_a   1.000
_cell.length_b   1.000
_cell.length_c   1.000
_cell.angle_alpha   90.00
_cell.angle_beta   90.00
_cell.angle_gamma   90.00
#
_symmetry.space_group_name_H-M   'P 1'
#
loop_
_entity.id
_entity.type
_entity.pdbx_description
1 polymer ?
#
loop_
_entity_poly.entity_id
_entity_poly.type
_entity_poly.pdbx_seq_one_letter_code
_entity_poly.pdbx_strand_id
1 'polypeptide(L)'
;MFSDIEAEGHDRLVLDDIEGRGYMWAHDDGISVAWLYPDNHALQVELVYNHFSGHTYGPKSLEGMKALVREMIPAIPPVANGPTLRRTEVP
;
A
#
# COMPACT_ATOMS: atom_id res chain seq x y z
N MET A 1 4.46 -11.97 0.43
CA MET A 1 4.71 -11.39 1.76
C MET A 1 5.40 -10.03 1.57
N PHE A 2 5.32 -9.08 2.51
CA PHE A 2 5.93 -7.74 2.31
C PHE A 2 7.45 -7.82 2.02
N SER A 3 8.13 -8.83 2.58
CA SER A 3 9.54 -9.15 2.29
C SER A 3 9.83 -9.45 0.82
N ASP A 4 8.85 -10.00 0.08
CA ASP A 4 9.03 -10.34 -1.33
C ASP A 4 9.06 -9.06 -2.17
N ILE A 5 8.17 -8.11 -1.84
CA ILE A 5 8.15 -6.77 -2.45
C ILE A 5 9.45 -6.00 -2.16
N GLU A 6 9.98 -6.13 -0.93
CA GLU A 6 11.30 -5.56 -0.59
C GLU A 6 12.43 -6.17 -1.43
N ALA A 7 12.37 -7.48 -1.70
CA ALA A 7 13.38 -8.19 -2.49
C ALA A 7 13.30 -7.91 -4.00
N GLU A 8 12.14 -7.52 -4.50
CA GLU A 8 11.94 -7.16 -5.91
C GLU A 8 12.63 -5.85 -6.32
N GLY A 9 13.09 -5.05 -5.34
CA GLY A 9 13.92 -3.87 -5.59
C GLY A 9 13.17 -2.65 -6.11
N HIS A 10 11.87 -2.55 -5.81
CA HIS A 10 11.05 -1.39 -6.16
C HIS A 10 11.54 -0.11 -5.50
N ASP A 11 11.24 1.02 -6.13
CA ASP A 11 11.54 2.33 -5.55
C ASP A 11 10.77 2.55 -4.25
N ARG A 12 11.49 3.03 -3.23
CA ARG A 12 10.89 3.32 -1.92
C ARG A 12 9.95 4.51 -2.04
N LEU A 13 8.73 4.33 -1.58
CA LEU A 13 7.76 5.41 -1.39
C LEU A 13 8.11 6.16 -0.10
N VAL A 14 8.55 7.41 -0.27
CA VAL A 14 8.81 8.33 0.85
C VAL A 14 7.61 9.25 1.02
N LEU A 15 6.99 9.17 2.20
CA LEU A 15 5.89 10.04 2.61
C LEU A 15 6.31 10.77 3.89
N ASP A 16 6.60 12.06 3.77
CA ASP A 16 7.02 12.88 4.92
C ASP A 16 5.91 12.92 5.98
N ASP A 17 6.32 12.83 7.25
CA ASP A 17 5.45 12.84 8.44
C ASP A 17 4.50 11.64 8.58
N ILE A 18 4.72 10.56 7.82
CA ILE A 18 3.97 9.31 7.93
C ILE A 18 4.92 8.18 8.35
N GLU A 19 4.69 7.61 9.52
CA GLU A 19 5.48 6.49 10.00
C GLU A 19 5.20 5.21 9.22
N GLY A 20 6.27 4.45 8.95
CA GLY A 20 6.22 3.20 8.21
C GLY A 20 7.21 3.19 7.05
N ARG A 21 7.04 2.21 6.17
CA ARG A 21 7.80 2.11 4.93
C ARG A 21 6.94 1.54 3.84
N GLY A 22 7.13 2.01 2.62
CA GLY A 22 6.38 1.50 1.50
C GLY A 22 7.12 1.57 0.18
N TYR A 23 6.48 0.99 -0.81
CA TYR A 23 6.96 0.84 -2.17
C TYR A 23 5.80 1.16 -3.11
N MET A 24 6.12 1.76 -4.25
CA MET A 24 5.15 2.05 -5.30
C MET A 24 5.77 1.74 -6.65
N TRP A 25 5.05 0.99 -7.49
CA TRP A 25 5.52 0.62 -8.81
C TRP A 25 4.36 0.60 -9.81
N ALA A 26 4.68 0.97 -11.05
CA ALA A 26 3.76 0.78 -12.17
C ALA A 26 4.00 -0.59 -12.80
N HIS A 27 2.94 -1.18 -13.33
CA HIS A 27 2.96 -2.39 -14.13
C HIS A 27 1.96 -2.25 -15.28
N ASP A 28 1.94 -3.22 -16.20
CA ASP A 28 1.20 -3.10 -17.47
C ASP A 28 -0.30 -2.81 -17.29
N ASP A 29 -0.89 -3.28 -16.20
CA ASP A 29 -2.31 -3.20 -15.87
C ASP A 29 -2.63 -2.32 -14.65
N GLY A 30 -1.64 -1.63 -14.08
CA GLY A 30 -1.88 -0.93 -12.82
C GLY A 30 -0.76 -0.10 -12.23
N ILE A 31 -1.09 0.49 -11.08
CA ILE A 31 -0.11 0.98 -10.10
C ILE A 31 -0.40 0.27 -8.78
N SER A 32 0.64 -0.35 -8.22
CA SER A 32 0.58 -0.98 -6.92
C SER A 32 1.31 -0.12 -5.89
N VAL A 33 0.75 -0.06 -4.68
CA VAL A 33 1.38 0.51 -3.49
C VAL A 33 1.30 -0.48 -2.35
N ALA A 34 2.43 -0.73 -1.72
CA ALA A 34 2.52 -1.49 -0.48
C ALA A 34 3.03 -0.58 0.63
N TRP A 35 2.38 -0.61 1.79
CA TRP A 35 2.78 0.14 2.98
C TRP A 35 2.81 -0.78 4.20
N LEU A 36 3.89 -0.76 4.95
CA LEU A 36 4.04 -1.49 6.20
C LEU A 36 4.08 -0.48 7.35
N TYR A 37 3.06 -0.55 8.19
CA TYR A 37 2.93 0.25 9.41
C TYR A 37 3.95 -0.20 10.48
N PRO A 38 4.26 0.66 11.46
CA PRO A 38 5.18 0.32 12.55
C PRO A 38 4.78 -0.90 13.39
N ASP A 39 3.48 -1.22 13.42
CA ASP A 39 2.90 -2.36 14.14
C ASP A 39 2.87 -3.66 13.31
N ASN A 40 3.59 -3.68 12.18
CA ASN A 40 3.67 -4.77 11.20
C ASN A 40 2.39 -5.09 10.42
N HIS A 41 1.35 -4.26 10.49
CA HIS A 41 0.24 -4.37 9.56
C HIS A 41 0.66 -3.88 8.17
N ALA A 42 0.25 -4.61 7.13
CA ALA A 42 0.50 -4.22 5.75
C ALA A 42 -0.80 -3.74 5.09
N LEU A 43 -0.72 -2.62 4.38
CA LEU A 43 -1.74 -2.14 3.45
C LEU A 43 -1.24 -2.36 2.03
N GLN A 44 -2.08 -2.97 1.19
CA GLN A 44 -1.89 -3.01 -0.25
C GLN A 44 -3.00 -2.20 -0.91
N VAL A 45 -2.60 -1.32 -1.82
CA VAL A 45 -3.50 -0.49 -2.63
C VAL A 45 -3.16 -0.77 -4.08
N GLU A 46 -4.19 -1.05 -4.88
CA GLU A 46 -4.01 -1.32 -6.28
C GLU A 46 -4.96 -0.44 -7.10
N LEU A 47 -4.38 0.32 -8.03
CA LEU A 47 -5.13 0.99 -9.07
C LEU A 47 -5.12 0.08 -10.29
N VAL A 48 -6.24 -0.59 -10.55
CA VAL A 48 -6.39 -1.54 -11.65
C VAL A 48 -7.04 -0.88 -12.87
N TYR A 49 -6.48 -1.10 -14.05
CA TYR A 49 -7.13 -0.72 -15.30
C TYR A 49 -8.33 -1.61 -15.61
N ASN A 50 -9.46 -1.00 -15.95
CA ASN A 50 -10.60 -1.73 -16.52
C ASN A 50 -10.55 -1.81 -18.05
N HIS A 51 -9.38 -1.86 -18.70
CA HIS A 51 -9.22 -1.93 -20.18
C HIS A 51 -9.96 -0.87 -21.05
N PHE A 52 -10.74 0.06 -20.51
CA PHE A 52 -11.66 0.90 -21.29
C PHE A 52 -11.02 2.14 -21.92
N SER A 53 -9.83 2.58 -21.49
CA SER A 53 -9.35 3.93 -21.83
C SER A 53 -8.03 4.02 -22.62
N GLY A 54 -7.35 2.91 -22.93
CA GLY A 54 -6.12 2.95 -23.76
C GLY A 54 -5.01 3.87 -23.23
N HIS A 55 -5.04 4.22 -21.95
CA HIS A 55 -4.07 5.10 -21.32
C HIS A 55 -3.02 4.25 -20.60
N THR A 56 -1.76 4.68 -20.69
CA THR A 56 -0.66 4.12 -19.88
C THR A 56 -0.42 5.00 -18.66
N TYR A 57 0.02 4.40 -17.54
CA TYR A 57 0.36 5.13 -16.33
C TYR A 57 1.76 5.70 -16.48
N GLY A 58 1.83 6.99 -16.77
CA GLY A 58 3.09 7.73 -16.83
C GLY A 58 3.46 8.36 -15.48
N PRO A 59 4.54 9.17 -15.45
CA PRO A 59 5.00 9.84 -14.23
C PRO A 59 3.92 10.66 -13.50
N LYS A 60 2.99 11.31 -14.23
CA LYS A 60 1.89 12.05 -13.63
C LYS A 60 0.91 11.17 -12.86
N SER A 61 0.72 9.93 -13.30
CA SER A 61 -0.17 8.98 -12.64
C SER A 61 0.44 8.46 -11.33
N LEU A 62 1.76 8.26 -11.32
CA LEU A 62 2.51 7.94 -10.10
C LEU A 62 2.46 9.08 -9.09
N GLU A 63 2.62 10.33 -9.52
CA GLU A 63 2.44 11.50 -8.64
C GLU A 63 1.02 11.60 -8.08
N GLY A 64 0.00 11.37 -8.92
CA GLY A 64 -1.40 11.33 -8.49
C GLY A 64 -1.67 10.22 -7.48
N MET A 65 -1.15 9.02 -7.72
CA MET A 65 -1.25 7.89 -6.79
C MET A 65 -0.54 8.19 -5.47
N LYS A 66 0.67 8.78 -5.53
CA LYS A 66 1.42 9.22 -4.35
C LYS A 66 0.61 10.21 -3.50
N ALA A 67 -0.03 11.20 -4.13
CA ALA A 67 -0.89 12.15 -3.44
C ALA A 67 -2.10 11.47 -2.79
N LEU A 68 -2.74 10.52 -3.50
CA LEU A 68 -3.86 9.76 -2.98
C LEU A 68 -3.47 8.92 -1.75
N VAL A 69 -2.37 8.16 -1.83
CA VAL A 69 -1.96 7.30 -0.72
C VAL A 69 -1.44 8.10 0.48
N ARG A 70 -0.87 9.30 0.27
CA ARG A 70 -0.50 10.22 1.35
C ARG A 70 -1.70 10.58 2.22
N GLU A 71 -2.86 10.83 1.62
CA GLU A 71 -4.09 11.15 2.36
C GLU A 71 -4.74 9.88 2.93
N MET A 72 -4.67 8.77 2.20
CA MET A 72 -5.36 7.53 2.59
C MET A 72 -4.68 6.81 3.75
N ILE A 73 -3.35 6.64 3.72
CA ILE A 73 -2.61 5.84 4.72
C ILE A 73 -2.90 6.29 6.16
N PRO A 74 -2.85 7.59 6.52
CA PRO A 74 -3.17 8.04 7.87
C PRO A 74 -4.66 7.89 8.25
N ALA A 75 -5.55 7.85 7.24
CA ALA A 75 -6.98 7.74 7.44
C ALA A 75 -7.45 6.28 7.62
N ILE A 76 -6.65 5.28 7.23
CA ILE A 76 -6.96 3.88 7.50
C ILE A 76 -6.81 3.64 8.99
N PRO A 77 -7.91 3.39 9.73
CA PRO A 77 -7.81 3.21 11.15
C PRO A 77 -7.09 1.89 11.47
N PRO A 78 -6.50 1.74 12.66
CA PRO A 78 -5.79 0.52 13.07
C PRO A 78 -6.67 -0.74 13.19
N VAL A 79 -7.90 -0.76 12.62
CA VAL A 79 -8.86 -1.88 12.65
C VAL A 79 -8.32 -3.17 12.03
N ALA A 80 -7.18 -3.12 11.32
CA ALA A 80 -6.46 -4.29 10.85
C ALA A 80 -5.74 -5.08 11.99
N ASN A 81 -5.67 -4.55 13.22
CA ASN A 81 -5.08 -5.21 14.39
C ASN A 81 -5.76 -6.52 14.82
N GLY A 82 -6.84 -6.93 14.14
CA GLY A 82 -7.66 -8.06 14.52
C GLY A 82 -8.43 -7.81 15.83
N PRO A 83 -9.36 -8.71 16.20
CA PRO A 83 -10.07 -8.58 17.47
C PRO A 83 -9.08 -8.65 18.64
N THR A 84 -9.25 -7.75 19.62
CA THR A 84 -8.46 -7.73 20.87
C THR A 84 -8.65 -8.99 21.72
N LEU A 85 -9.68 -9.78 21.42
CA LEU A 85 -9.96 -11.05 22.10
C LEU A 85 -9.03 -12.15 21.55
N ARG A 86 -8.00 -12.49 22.34
CA ARG A 86 -7.48 -13.86 22.32
C ARG A 86 -8.65 -14.79 22.60
N ARG A 87 -8.91 -15.73 21.70
CA ARG A 87 -9.82 -16.85 21.95
C ARG A 87 -9.37 -17.51 23.25
N THR A 88 -10.15 -17.36 24.30
CA THR A 88 -10.00 -18.19 25.50
C THR A 88 -10.42 -19.58 25.05
N GLU A 89 -9.45 -20.46 24.84
CA GLU A 89 -9.73 -21.88 24.72
C GLU A 89 -10.31 -22.31 26.07
N VAL A 90 -11.60 -22.66 26.07
CA VAL A 90 -12.26 -23.28 27.22
C VAL A 90 -11.78 -24.74 27.26
N PRO A 91 -11.39 -25.28 28.44
CA PRO A 91 -10.77 -26.61 28.58
C PRO A 91 -11.59 -27.77 28.02
#